data_AF-A0A067FXF1-F1
#
_entry.id   AF-A0A067FXF1-F1
#
_cell.length_a   1.000
_cell.length_b   1.000
_cell.length_c   1.000
_cell.angle_alpha   90.00
_cell.angle_beta   90.00
_cell.angle_gamma   90.00
#
_symmetry.space_group_name_H-M   'P 1'
#
loop_
_entity.id
_entity.type
_entity.pdbx_description
1 polymer ?
#
loop_
_entity_poly.entity_id
_entity_poly.type
_entity_poly.pdbx_seq_one_letter_code
_entity_poly.pdbx_strand_id
1 'polypeptide(L)'
;MIAELIRSCCGLELLAVKYKGKNVSIENLHQGFTHIFESTFESTEGVAEYVAHPAHVEYANLFLANLEKVLVIDYKPTTVRV
;
A
#
# COMPACT_ATOMS: atom_id res chain seq x y z
N MET A 1 -3.61 12.28 -6.25
CA MET A 1 -2.32 12.09 -5.58
C MET A 1 -1.86 10.64 -5.51
N ILE A 2 -2.26 9.78 -4.54
CA ILE A 2 -1.83 8.34 -4.55
C ILE A 2 -2.30 7.64 -5.83
N ALA A 3 -3.57 7.84 -6.21
CA ALA A 3 -4.18 7.27 -7.42
C ALA A 3 -3.59 7.79 -8.76
N GLU A 4 -2.74 8.82 -8.75
CA GLU A 4 -2.07 9.33 -9.96
C GLU A 4 -0.67 8.71 -10.11
N LEU A 5 0.02 8.45 -9.01
CA LEU A 5 1.30 7.77 -9.06
C LEU A 5 1.20 6.34 -9.59
N ILE A 6 0.14 5.66 -9.19
CA ILE A 6 -0.16 4.29 -9.62
C ILE A 6 -0.42 4.21 -11.13
N ARG A 7 -1.02 5.25 -11.72
CA ARG A 7 -1.20 5.36 -13.17
C ARG A 7 0.13 5.60 -13.91
N SER A 8 1.10 6.25 -13.27
CA SER A 8 2.46 6.40 -13.82
C SER A 8 3.23 5.08 -13.82
N CYS A 9 2.99 4.19 -12.85
CA CYS A 9 3.51 2.81 -12.83
C CYS A 9 2.73 1.83 -13.73
N CYS A 10 1.74 2.30 -14.49
CA CYS A 10 0.78 1.47 -15.24
C CYS A 10 1.42 0.88 -16.51
N GLY A 11 2.34 -0.05 -16.29
CA GLY A 11 2.87 -1.04 -17.21
C GLY A 11 3.34 -2.30 -16.48
N LEU A 12 3.28 -2.32 -15.14
CA LEU A 12 3.63 -3.45 -14.27
C LEU A 12 2.36 -3.96 -13.58
N GLU A 13 2.34 -5.24 -13.23
CA GLU A 13 1.24 -6.12 -12.81
C GLU A 13 0.45 -5.72 -11.55
N LEU A 14 0.22 -4.42 -11.33
CA LEU A 14 -0.65 -3.92 -10.29
C LEU A 14 -2.10 -4.06 -10.75
N LEU A 15 -2.79 -5.05 -10.19
CA LEU A 15 -4.21 -5.32 -10.47
C LEU A 15 -5.12 -4.14 -10.05
N ALA A 16 -4.83 -3.50 -8.91
CA ALA A 16 -5.43 -2.24 -8.45
C ALA A 16 -4.85 -1.81 -7.10
N VAL A 17 -4.80 -0.49 -6.84
CA VAL A 17 -4.95 0.01 -5.47
C VAL A 17 -6.42 0.13 -5.20
N LYS A 18 -6.94 -0.82 -4.44
CA LYS A 18 -8.37 -1.09 -4.39
C LYS A 18 -9.05 -0.22 -3.34
N TYR A 19 -8.37 0.11 -2.22
CA TYR A 19 -8.99 0.83 -1.11
C TYR A 19 -8.01 1.77 -0.37
N LYS A 20 -8.49 2.99 -0.07
CA LYS A 20 -7.94 3.89 0.94
C LYS A 20 -9.01 4.08 2.02
N GLY A 21 -8.65 3.86 3.28
CA GLY A 21 -9.56 4.01 4.42
C GLY A 21 -8.98 4.92 5.50
N LYS A 22 -9.85 5.57 6.27
CA LYS A 22 -9.50 6.21 7.54
C LYS A 22 -9.94 5.28 8.67
N ASN A 23 -9.12 5.13 9.71
CA ASN A 23 -9.47 4.35 10.89
C ASN A 23 -10.73 4.92 11.55
N VAL A 24 -11.69 4.03 11.83
CA VAL A 24 -12.94 4.31 12.54
C VAL A 24 -13.13 3.39 13.75
N SER A 25 -12.11 2.61 14.11
CA SER A 25 -12.17 1.70 15.25
C SER A 25 -12.33 2.47 16.56
N ILE A 26 -13.28 2.02 17.37
CA ILE A 26 -13.52 2.52 18.74
C ILE A 26 -12.74 1.73 19.80
N GLU A 27 -12.05 0.67 19.41
CA GLU A 27 -11.34 -0.23 20.33
C GLU A 27 -10.04 0.38 20.86
N ASN A 28 -9.61 1.53 20.32
CA ASN A 28 -8.40 2.26 20.72
C ASN A 28 -7.09 1.43 20.63
N LEU A 29 -7.08 0.37 19.82
CA LEU A 29 -5.91 -0.49 19.58
C LEU A 29 -5.09 -0.10 18.34
N HIS A 30 -5.49 0.96 17.64
CA HIS A 30 -4.88 1.38 16.38
C HIS A 30 -3.46 1.97 16.53
N GLN A 31 -2.91 2.04 17.74
CA GLN A 31 -1.55 2.53 18.02
C GLN A 31 -1.27 3.88 17.36
N GLY A 32 -2.24 4.79 17.24
CA GLY A 32 -2.08 6.08 16.56
C GLY A 32 -2.03 6.05 15.02
N PHE A 33 -2.13 4.90 14.35
CA PHE A 33 -2.34 4.84 12.91
C PHE A 33 -3.74 5.33 12.55
N THR A 34 -3.85 6.13 11.47
CA THR A 34 -5.10 6.83 11.10
C THR A 34 -5.64 6.45 9.74
N HIS A 35 -4.83 5.86 8.86
CA HIS A 35 -5.22 5.53 7.50
C HIS A 35 -4.68 4.15 7.10
N ILE A 36 -5.38 3.47 6.21
CA ILE A 36 -4.95 2.23 5.55
C ILE A 36 -4.96 2.42 4.04
N PHE A 37 -3.98 1.81 3.38
CA PHE A 37 -3.87 1.71 1.93
C PHE A 37 -3.69 0.24 1.59
N GLU A 38 -4.51 -0.27 0.66
CA GLU A 38 -4.41 -1.66 0.20
C GLU A 38 -4.17 -1.70 -1.31
N SER A 39 -3.09 -2.40 -1.68
CA SER A 39 -2.69 -2.67 -3.05
C SER A 39 -2.71 -4.18 -3.29
N THR A 40 -3.22 -4.62 -4.43
CA THR A 40 -3.23 -6.04 -4.82
C THR A 40 -2.30 -6.26 -6.00
N PHE A 41 -1.48 -7.30 -5.89
CA PHE A 41 -0.54 -7.76 -6.91
C PHE A 41 -0.83 -9.21 -7.27
N GLU A 42 -0.51 -9.61 -8.50
CA GLU A 42 -0.66 -11.02 -8.93
C GLU A 42 0.39 -11.94 -8.29
N SER A 43 1.57 -11.39 -8.00
CA SER A 43 2.75 -12.14 -7.64
C SER A 43 3.60 -11.41 -6.60
N THR A 44 4.53 -12.12 -5.96
CA THR A 44 5.52 -11.52 -5.06
C THR A 44 6.57 -10.73 -5.84
N GLU A 45 6.82 -11.14 -7.08
CA GLU A 45 7.73 -10.51 -8.02
C GLU A 45 7.17 -9.13 -8.43
N GLY A 46 5.87 -9.02 -8.68
CA GLY A 46 5.20 -7.75 -8.97
C GLY A 46 5.29 -6.74 -7.82
N VAL A 47 5.34 -7.19 -6.56
CA VAL A 47 5.64 -6.33 -5.40
C VAL A 47 7.06 -5.78 -5.48
N ALA A 48 8.05 -6.64 -5.75
CA ALA A 48 9.45 -6.24 -5.85
C ALA A 48 9.68 -5.25 -6.99
N GLU A 49 9.08 -5.49 -8.17
CA GLU A 49 9.13 -4.57 -9.31
C GLU A 49 8.48 -3.23 -9.00
N TYR A 50 7.31 -3.23 -8.35
CA TYR A 50 6.64 -2.01 -7.89
C TYR A 50 7.49 -1.21 -6.92
N VAL A 51 8.10 -1.87 -5.92
CA VAL A 51 8.93 -1.19 -4.92
C VAL A 51 10.19 -0.57 -5.55
N ALA A 52 10.81 -1.27 -6.50
CA ALA A 52 11.99 -0.80 -7.21
C ALA A 52 11.70 0.24 -8.30
N HIS A 53 10.44 0.40 -8.71
CA HIS A 53 10.07 1.29 -9.80
C HIS A 53 10.42 2.76 -9.48
N PRO A 54 11.10 3.50 -10.37
CA PRO A 54 11.54 4.88 -10.08
C PRO A 54 10.42 5.81 -9.65
N ALA A 55 9.23 5.71 -10.27
CA ALA A 55 8.08 6.52 -9.89
C ALA A 55 7.56 6.18 -8.47
N HIS A 56 7.63 4.91 -8.06
CA HIS A 56 7.31 4.53 -6.68
C HIS A 56 8.32 5.14 -5.70
N VAL A 57 9.62 5.00 -5.98
CA VAL A 57 10.69 5.54 -5.13
C VAL A 57 10.57 7.05 -4.94
N GLU A 58 10.36 7.79 -6.04
CA GLU A 58 10.19 9.24 -6.00
C GLU A 58 9.01 9.64 -5.10
N TYR A 59 7.88 8.96 -5.25
CA TYR A 59 6.72 9.23 -4.41
C TYR A 59 6.88 8.81 -2.97
N ALA A 60 7.49 7.64 -2.73
CA ALA A 60 7.76 7.17 -1.39
C ALA A 60 8.58 8.22 -0.62
N ASN A 61 9.58 8.82 -1.26
CA ASN A 61 10.35 9.91 -0.65
C ASN A 61 9.48 11.14 -0.30
N LEU A 62 8.58 11.55 -1.20
CA LEU A 62 7.66 12.66 -0.93
C LEU A 62 6.62 12.32 0.16
N PHE A 63 6.09 11.10 0.13
CA PHE A 63 5.02 10.67 1.00
C PHE A 63 5.53 10.42 2.42
N LEU A 64 6.64 9.69 2.58
CA LEU A 64 7.24 9.37 3.86
C LEU A 64 7.65 10.63 4.64
N ALA A 65 8.08 11.70 3.96
CA ALA A 65 8.39 12.98 4.60
C ALA A 65 7.18 13.65 5.29
N ASN A 66 5.96 13.23 4.96
CA ASN A 66 4.71 13.75 5.52
C ASN A 66 4.05 12.79 6.53
N LEU A 67 4.71 11.70 6.92
CA LEU A 67 4.20 10.72 7.88
C LEU A 67 4.93 10.81 9.21
N GLU A 68 4.18 10.69 10.31
CA GLU A 68 4.76 10.45 11.63
C GLU A 68 5.32 9.02 11.73
N LYS A 69 4.62 8.04 11.13
CA LYS A 69 5.03 6.63 11.08
C LYS A 69 4.32 5.86 9.97
N VAL A 70 4.91 4.74 9.57
CA VAL A 70 4.37 3.82 8.56
C VAL A 70 4.55 2.37 9.00
N LEU A 71 3.58 1.52 8.66
CA LEU A 71 3.67 0.06 8.78
C LEU A 71 3.28 -0.53 7.43
N VAL A 72 4.12 -1.42 6.89
CA VAL A 72 3.91 -2.10 5.61
C VAL A 72 3.90 -3.60 5.88
N ILE A 73 2.91 -4.31 5.32
CA ILE A 73 2.75 -5.76 5.46
C ILE A 73 2.40 -6.32 4.09
N ASP A 74 3.28 -7.18 3.57
CA ASP A 74 3.01 -7.99 2.39
C ASP A 74 2.54 -9.37 2.81
N TYR A 75 1.41 -9.82 2.27
CA TYR A 75 0.82 -11.11 2.63
C TYR A 75 0.09 -11.75 1.46
N LYS A 76 0.00 -13.09 1.50
CA LYS A 76 -0.87 -13.86 0.59
C LYS A 76 -2.18 -14.18 1.34
N PRO A 77 -3.35 -13.66 0.89
CA PRO A 77 -4.62 -13.96 1.52
C PRO A 77 -4.85 -15.46 1.60
N THR A 78 -4.96 -16.00 2.81
CA THR A 78 -5.14 -17.43 3.05
C THR A 78 -6.43 -17.62 3.84
N THR A 79 -7.34 -18.43 3.32
CA THR A 79 -8.57 -18.78 4.04
C THR A 79 -8.26 -19.89 5.04
N VAL A 80 -8.48 -19.66 6.32
CA VAL A 80 -8.43 -20.70 7.35
C VAL A 80 -9.74 -21.48 7.29
N ARG A 81 -9.66 -22.79 7.03
CA ARG A 81 -10.80 -23.70 7.18
C ARG A 81 -10.76 -24.24 8.61
N VAL A 82 -11.67 -23.76 9.45
CA VAL A 82 -11.95 -24.31 10.79
C VAL A 82 -13.06 -25.34 10.73
#